data_AF-A0A645GD90-F1
#
_entry.id   AF-A0A645GD90-F1
#
_cell.length_a   1.000
_cell.length_b   1.000
_cell.length_c   1.000
_cell.angle_alpha   90.00
_cell.angle_beta   90.00
_cell.angle_gamma   90.00
#
_symmetry.space_group_name_H-M   'P 1'
#
loop_
_entity.id
_entity.type
_entity.pdbx_description
1 polymer ?
#
loop_
_entity_poly.entity_id
_entity_poly.type
_entity_poly.pdbx_seq_one_letter_code
_entity_poly.pdbx_strand_id
1 'polypeptide(L)' 'MLYYRVESELSPRERLVLKMRYGLYNEEEYTQREIAKQLGISRSYVSRIEKSAIEKLREYF' A
#
# COMPACT_ATOMS: atom_id res chain seq x y z
N MET A 1 -4.50 -5.68 -15.40
CA MET A 1 -4.83 -6.80 -14.49
C MET A 1 -4.47 -6.46 -13.04
N LEU A 2 -3.22 -6.08 -12.73
CA LEU A 2 -2.81 -5.69 -11.37
C LEU A 2 -3.59 -4.48 -10.80
N TYR A 3 -3.64 -3.38 -11.55
CA TYR A 3 -4.34 -2.17 -11.12
C TYR A 3 -5.82 -2.41 -10.78
N TYR A 4 -6.50 -3.29 -11.54
CA TYR A 4 -7.87 -3.68 -11.22
C TYR A 4 -7.98 -4.34 -9.85
N ARG A 5 -7.09 -5.29 -9.51
CA ARG A 5 -7.08 -5.97 -8.21
C ARG A 5 -6.77 -5.01 -7.06
N VAL A 6 -5.86 -4.05 -7.27
CA VAL A 6 -5.57 -2.99 -6.30
C VAL A 6 -6.81 -2.12 -6.02
N GLU A 7 -7.66 -1.89 -7.03
CA GLU A 7 -8.91 -1.14 -6.90
C GLU A 7 -10.07 -1.96 -6.31
N SER A 8 -10.17 -3.26 -6.60
CA SER A 8 -11.30 -4.10 -6.17
C SER A 8 -11.08 -4.80 -4.82
N GLU A 9 -9.85 -5.22 -4.50
CA GLU A 9 -9.57 -6.13 -3.38
C GLU A 9 -9.03 -5.43 -2.13
N LEU A 10 -8.51 -4.20 -2.29
CA LEU A 10 -7.85 -3.48 -1.21
C LEU A 10 -8.74 -2.37 -0.65
N SER A 11 -8.71 -2.23 0.67
CA SER A 11 -9.31 -1.09 1.34
C SER A 11 -8.65 0.23 0.90
N PRO A 12 -9.33 1.38 1.05
CA PRO A 12 -8.74 2.68 0.70
C PRO A 12 -7.39 2.94 1.39
N ARG A 13 -7.23 2.45 2.64
CA ARG A 13 -5.98 2.59 3.41
C ARG A 13 -4.85 1.73 2.84
N GLU A 14 -5.14 0.48 2.49
CA GLU A 14 -4.18 -0.44 1.87
C GLU A 14 -3.75 0.05 0.49
N ARG A 15 -4.71 0.48 -0.33
CA ARG A 15 -4.46 1.07 -1.65
C ARG A 15 -3.57 2.30 -1.56
N LEU A 16 -3.86 3.22 -0.64
CA LEU A 16 -3.04 4.41 -0.42
C LEU A 16 -1.60 4.03 -0.04
N VAL A 17 -1.42 3.10 0.91
CA VAL A 17 -0.09 2.67 1.35
C VAL A 17 0.68 2.00 0.20
N LEU A 18 0.07 1.12 -0.59
CA LEU A 18 0.75 0.52 -1.74
C LEU A 18 1.06 1.53 -2.84
N LYS A 19 0.13 2.45 -3.10
CA LYS A 19 0.32 3.51 -4.09
C LYS A 19 1.56 4.34 -3.79
N MET A 20 1.68 4.80 -2.54
CA MET A 20 2.85 5.55 -2.07
C MET A 20 4.11 4.68 -1.99
N ARG A 21 4.00 3.41 -1.58
CA ARG A 21 5.18 2.55 -1.38
C ARG A 21 5.85 2.15 -2.69
N TYR A 22 5.06 1.94 -3.74
CA TYR A 22 5.48 1.36 -5.01
C TYR A 22 5.29 2.30 -6.20
N GLY A 23 5.00 3.58 -5.96
CA GLY A 23 4.86 4.59 -7.01
C GLY A 23 3.75 4.26 -8.02
N LEU A 24 2.69 3.60 -7.56
CA LEU A 24 1.62 3.18 -8.46
C LEU A 24 0.94 4.40 -9.08
N TYR A 25 0.45 4.26 -10.32
CA TYR A 25 -0.18 5.35 -11.07
C TYR A 25 0.78 6.51 -11.40
N ASN A 26 2.07 6.21 -11.61
CA ASN A 26 3.13 7.19 -11.89
C ASN A 26 3.35 8.21 -10.75
N GLU A 27 3.11 7.80 -9.51
CA GLU A 27 3.49 8.60 -8.34
C GLU A 27 4.90 8.26 -7.86
N GLU A 28 5.45 9.11 -6.99
CA GLU A 28 6.75 8.89 -6.38
C GLU A 28 6.70 7.76 -5.34
N GLU A 29 7.80 7.01 -5.21
CA GLU A 29 7.96 5.99 -4.17
C GLU A 29 8.41 6.59 -2.84
N TYR A 30 7.74 6.18 -1.76
CA TYR A 30 8.08 6.59 -0.40
C TYR A 30 8.40 5.39 0.48
N THR A 31 9.39 5.54 1.36
CA THR A 31 9.69 4.54 2.39
C THR A 31 8.55 4.43 3.41
N GLN A 32 8.45 3.30 4.10
CA GLN A 32 7.46 3.14 5.19
C GLN A 32 7.60 4.20 6.29
N ARG A 33 8.81 4.75 6.52
CA ARG A 33 9.04 5.82 7.49
C ARG A 33 8.48 7.15 7.01
N GLU A 34 8.65 7.48 5.73
CA GLU A 34 8.08 8.70 5.14
C GLU A 34 6.55 8.62 5.09
N ILE A 35 6.01 7.48 4.67
CA ILE A 35 4.56 7.23 4.68
C ILE A 35 4.01 7.36 6.11
N ALA A 36 4.70 6.77 7.10
CA ALA A 36 4.31 6.87 8.51
C ALA A 36 4.25 8.33 8.99
N LYS A 37 5.28 9.12 8.65
CA LYS A 37 5.34 10.54 8.98
C LYS A 37 4.20 11.33 8.31
N GLN A 38 3.92 11.09 7.04
CA GLN A 38 2.85 11.76 6.30
C GLN A 38 1.45 11.39 6.81
N LEU A 39 1.24 10.11 7.17
CA LEU A 39 -0.05 9.60 7.63
C LEU A 39 -0.29 9.75 9.14
N GLY A 40 0.67 10.30 9.89
CA GLY A 40 0.56 10.48 11.35
C GLY A 40 0.44 9.17 12.13
N ILE A 41 1.04 8.08 11.64
CA ILE A 41 0.99 6.75 12.26
C ILE A 41 2.39 6.15 12.43
N SER A 42 2.51 5.05 13.18
CA SER A 42 3.80 4.38 13.35
C SER A 42 4.25 3.67 12.07
N ARG A 43 5.57 3.60 11.85
CA ARG A 43 6.17 2.79 10.78
C ARG A 43 5.76 1.32 10.87
N SER A 44 5.63 0.78 12.08
CA SER A 44 5.16 -0.59 12.28
C SER A 44 3.71 -0.77 11.83
N TYR A 45 2.86 0.25 11.97
CA TYR A 45 1.50 0.19 11.45
C TYR A 45 1.46 0.22 9.92
N VAL A 46 2.25 1.10 9.28
CA VAL A 46 2.41 1.09 7.81
C VAL A 46 2.86 -0.29 7.32
N SER A 47 3.86 -0.89 7.98
CA SER A 47 4.35 -2.23 7.64
C SER A 47 3.27 -3.31 7.74
N ARG A 48 2.35 -3.23 8.72
CA ARG A 48 1.24 -4.18 8.83
C ARG A 48 0.22 -3.99 7.71
N ILE A 49 -0.11 -2.74 7.37
CA ILE A 49 -1.01 -2.43 6.26
C ILE A 49 -0.45 -2.95 4.94
N GLU A 50 0.83 -2.68 4.67
CA GLU A 50 1.50 -3.18 3.46
C GLU A 50 1.50 -4.70 3.39
N LYS A 51 1.83 -5.39 4.49
CA LYS A 51 1.82 -6.85 4.55
C LYS A 51 0.43 -7.43 4.26
N SER A 52 -0.61 -6.89 4.91
CA SER A 52 -2.02 -7.27 4.68
C SER A 52 -2.41 -7.11 3.21
N ALA A 53 -2.05 -5.98 2.61
CA ALA A 53 -2.37 -5.70 1.21
C ALA A 53 -1.66 -6.67 0.25
N ILE A 54 -0.38 -6.97 0.48
CA ILE A 54 0.40 -7.92 -0.34
C ILE A 54 -0.16 -9.34 -0.21
N GLU A 55 -0.52 -9.77 1.01
CA GLU A 55 -1.11 -11.09 1.26
C GLU A 55 -2.42 -11.25 0.49
N LYS A 56 -3.31 -10.25 0.51
CA LYS A 56 -4.55 -10.26 -0.29
C LYS A 56 -4.29 -10.36 -1.79
N LEU A 57 -3.35 -9.57 -2.31
CA LEU A 57 -3.05 -9.58 -3.75
C LEU A 57 -2.43 -10.90 -4.19
N ARG A 58 -1.63 -11.56 -3.33
CA ARG A 58 -1.01 -12.86 -3.62
C ARG A 58 -2.01 -13.98 -3.91
N GLU A 59 -3.23 -13.92 -3.39
CA GLU A 59 -4.27 -14.93 -3.67
C GLU A 59 -4.72 -14.95 -5.14
N TYR A 60 -4.38 -13.91 -5.90
CA TYR A 60 -4.80 -13.73 -7.30
C TYR A 60 -3.70 -13.99 -8.33
N PHE A 61 -2.50 -14.43 -7.90
CA PHE A 61 -1.34 -14.71 -8.74
C PHE A 61 -0.78 -16.10 -8.45
#